data_AF-A0A7J7X0F6-F1
#
_entry.id   AF-A0A7J7X0F6-F1
#
_cell.length_a   1.000
_cell.length_b   1.000
_cell.length_c   1.000
_cell.angle_alpha   90.00
_cell.angle_beta   90.00
_cell.angle_gamma   90.00
#
_symmetry.space_group_name_H-M   'P 1'
#
loop_
_entity.id
_entity.type
_entity.pdbx_description
1 polymer ?
#
loop_
_entity_poly.entity_id
_entity_poly.type
_entity_poly.pdbx_seq_one_letter_code
_entity_poly.pdbx_strand_id
1 'polypeptide(L)'
;MVDQVKSLKEFSKNIRSHLHNALGSPCLSDLRRQQASPIYHGSLISLYLCLQMFILVAGAFQVKGPHEPMVAMHGGEADLSCILKPRQNIKNMKISWIRTLPSQVVHLYEDGRDKPEKAMGEYLGKTELLKNAMNKGIAVLRILNVQPSDSGQYRCAIQHGSFYSDAVIELKVAALGSHPQLLVEVTKCQQLRLECKSEGWFPRPKVQWMDSEGGEIPAESETYTQDKGGLFHVTTSLFLRETSQKNLTCSVRNPVLNQKKEEQLSIAGIYPSPFCLGIRSKSAKLCPDQASCPTTTAEASTIRPTQLNKRPQYSFPTEVKTLLLPKHKEADLQRWIEGLAGLSISPNLQEGLKNGIILCIVMNKLQQGSVPKINHPMKNQYQQEQIYNPKNCP
;
A
#
# COMPACT_ATOMS: atom_id res chain seq x y z
N MET A 1 3.76 6.99 -37.80
CA MET A 1 3.04 5.79 -38.32
C MET A 1 2.04 6.15 -39.43
N VAL A 2 1.45 7.36 -39.42
CA VAL A 2 0.62 7.87 -40.54
C VAL A 2 1.46 8.15 -41.81
N ASP A 3 2.72 8.57 -41.68
CA ASP A 3 3.58 8.88 -42.83
C ASP A 3 4.11 7.63 -43.56
N GLN A 4 4.29 6.52 -42.84
CA GLN A 4 4.72 5.24 -43.41
C GLN A 4 3.60 4.58 -44.24
N VAL A 5 2.33 4.80 -43.86
CA VAL A 5 1.16 4.28 -44.60
C VAL A 5 0.85 5.10 -45.86
N LYS A 6 1.14 6.42 -45.86
CA LYS A 6 1.03 7.25 -47.07
C LYS A 6 2.05 6.85 -48.14
N SER A 7 3.28 6.58 -47.75
CA SER A 7 4.36 6.15 -48.66
C SER A 7 4.06 4.81 -49.36
N LEU A 8 3.46 3.84 -48.65
CA LEU A 8 3.03 2.56 -49.22
C LEU A 8 1.86 2.68 -50.21
N LYS A 9 0.94 3.64 -50.00
CA LYS A 9 -0.17 3.89 -50.93
C LYS A 9 0.29 4.59 -52.22
N GLU A 10 1.28 5.48 -52.16
CA GLU A 10 1.88 6.08 -53.36
C GLU A 10 2.69 5.08 -54.18
N PHE A 11 3.45 4.19 -53.51
CA PHE A 11 4.21 3.14 -54.18
C PHE A 11 3.31 2.14 -54.92
N SER A 12 2.18 1.75 -54.30
CA SER A 12 1.14 0.91 -54.89
C SER A 12 0.48 1.56 -56.13
N LYS A 13 0.27 2.88 -56.10
CA LYS A 13 -0.33 3.62 -57.22
C LYS A 13 0.63 3.75 -58.40
N ASN A 14 1.93 3.86 -58.13
CA ASN A 14 2.98 3.98 -59.16
C ASN A 14 3.16 2.67 -59.95
N ILE A 15 3.13 1.51 -59.26
CA ILE A 15 3.19 0.16 -59.87
C ILE A 15 1.98 -0.10 -60.78
N ARG A 16 0.79 0.34 -60.37
CA ARG A 16 -0.44 0.16 -61.16
C ARG A 16 -0.43 0.98 -62.46
N SER A 17 0.24 2.14 -62.48
CA SER A 17 0.38 2.94 -63.71
C SER A 17 1.40 2.35 -64.69
N HIS A 18 2.48 1.75 -64.18
CA HIS A 18 3.47 1.07 -65.01
C HIS A 18 2.96 -0.24 -65.63
N LEU A 19 2.05 -0.96 -64.96
CA LEU A 19 1.44 -2.17 -65.50
C LEU A 19 0.44 -1.90 -66.65
N HIS A 20 -0.22 -0.73 -66.64
CA HIS A 20 -1.25 -0.42 -67.64
C HIS A 20 -0.67 0.04 -68.99
N ASN A 21 0.60 0.49 -69.01
CA ASN A 21 1.31 0.93 -70.22
C ASN A 21 2.09 -0.19 -70.94
N ALA A 22 2.18 -1.39 -70.36
CA ALA A 22 2.91 -2.53 -70.94
C ALA A 22 2.03 -3.51 -71.74
N LEU A 23 0.72 -3.26 -71.86
CA LEU A 23 -0.27 -4.16 -72.47
C LEU A 23 -0.80 -3.68 -73.83
N GLY A 24 0.03 -2.99 -74.63
CA GLY A 24 -0.38 -2.46 -75.93
C GLY A 24 0.67 -2.52 -77.02
N SER A 25 1.04 -3.72 -77.50
CA SER A 25 1.47 -3.93 -78.90
C SER A 25 1.74 -5.42 -79.23
N PRO A 26 1.51 -5.87 -80.48
CA PRO A 26 1.26 -7.26 -80.81
C PRO A 26 2.49 -7.97 -81.38
N CYS A 27 2.80 -9.18 -80.90
CA CYS A 27 3.48 -10.23 -81.66
C CYS A 27 3.34 -11.54 -80.88
N LEU A 28 2.25 -12.26 -81.17
CA LEU A 28 1.87 -13.53 -80.57
C LEU A 28 2.03 -14.62 -81.62
N SER A 29 3.26 -15.07 -81.86
CA SER A 29 3.52 -16.32 -82.60
C SER A 29 5.00 -16.71 -82.56
N ASP A 30 5.57 -16.92 -81.37
CA ASP A 30 6.63 -17.95 -81.18
C ASP A 30 7.07 -18.03 -79.72
N LEU A 31 6.27 -18.71 -78.90
CA LEU A 31 6.73 -19.38 -77.68
C LEU A 31 5.68 -20.42 -77.26
N ARG A 32 5.21 -21.18 -78.26
CA ARG A 32 4.56 -22.47 -78.01
C ARG A 32 5.68 -23.41 -77.55
N ARG A 33 5.79 -23.55 -76.21
CA ARG A 33 6.67 -24.45 -75.42
C ARG A 33 7.71 -23.71 -74.55
N GLN A 34 7.23 -22.91 -73.60
CA GLN A 34 7.82 -22.93 -72.26
C GLN A 34 6.71 -23.37 -71.29
N GLN A 35 6.86 -24.56 -70.72
CA GLN A 35 6.16 -24.89 -69.48
C GLN A 35 6.41 -23.74 -68.51
N ALA A 36 5.34 -23.06 -68.09
CA ALA A 36 5.41 -22.24 -66.88
C ALA A 36 5.88 -23.18 -65.78
N SER A 37 7.15 -23.06 -65.40
CA SER A 37 7.80 -24.01 -64.52
C SER A 37 7.04 -24.03 -63.19
N PRO A 38 6.70 -25.21 -62.63
CA PRO A 38 5.95 -25.35 -61.38
C PRO A 38 6.65 -24.68 -60.16
N ILE A 39 7.88 -24.21 -60.36
CA ILE A 39 8.73 -23.48 -59.45
C ILE A 39 8.17 -22.08 -59.09
N TYR A 40 7.48 -21.39 -60.01
CA TYR A 40 6.97 -20.03 -59.75
C TYR A 40 5.69 -20.01 -58.89
N HIS A 41 4.81 -21.01 -59.03
CA HIS A 41 3.62 -21.14 -58.18
C HIS A 41 3.96 -21.55 -56.75
N GLY A 42 4.93 -22.47 -56.57
CA GLY A 42 5.42 -22.84 -55.24
C GLY A 42 6.08 -21.68 -54.50
N SER A 43 6.83 -20.82 -55.21
CA SER A 43 7.49 -19.64 -54.64
C SER A 43 6.48 -18.57 -54.16
N LEU A 44 5.42 -18.29 -54.93
CA LEU A 44 4.39 -17.34 -54.53
C LEU A 44 3.53 -17.84 -53.36
N ILE A 45 3.21 -19.14 -53.33
CA ILE A 45 2.50 -19.77 -52.20
C ILE A 45 3.39 -19.75 -50.95
N SER A 46 4.68 -20.07 -51.09
CA SER A 46 5.64 -19.99 -49.99
C SER A 46 5.78 -18.56 -49.47
N LEU A 47 5.85 -17.55 -50.35
CA LEU A 47 5.90 -16.14 -49.94
C LEU A 47 4.62 -15.71 -49.21
N TYR A 48 3.46 -16.14 -49.70
CA TYR A 48 2.16 -15.87 -49.05
C TYR A 48 2.09 -16.54 -47.67
N LEU A 49 2.50 -17.81 -47.54
CA LEU A 49 2.55 -18.51 -46.26
C LEU A 49 3.57 -17.86 -45.30
N CYS A 50 4.75 -17.47 -45.78
CA CYS A 50 5.74 -16.73 -44.99
C CYS A 50 5.20 -15.36 -44.55
N LEU A 51 4.48 -14.65 -45.41
CA LEU A 51 3.84 -13.38 -45.07
C LEU A 51 2.73 -13.57 -44.04
N GLN A 52 1.90 -14.61 -44.18
CA GLN A 52 0.88 -14.96 -43.20
C GLN A 52 1.50 -15.34 -41.85
N MET A 53 2.58 -16.11 -41.84
CA MET A 53 3.34 -16.45 -40.62
C MET A 53 3.99 -15.21 -40.00
N PHE A 54 4.53 -14.30 -40.81
CA PHE A 54 5.12 -13.04 -40.34
C PHE A 54 4.05 -12.13 -39.72
N ILE A 55 2.86 -12.05 -40.31
CA ILE A 55 1.71 -11.32 -39.75
C ILE A 55 1.25 -11.97 -38.43
N LEU A 56 1.24 -13.30 -38.33
CA LEU A 56 0.89 -14.02 -37.10
C LEU A 56 1.89 -13.71 -35.95
N VAL A 57 3.18 -13.67 -36.26
CA VAL A 57 4.26 -13.40 -35.29
C VAL A 57 4.33 -11.91 -34.92
N ALA A 58 4.04 -11.00 -35.85
CA ALA A 58 4.04 -9.56 -35.60
C ALA A 58 2.96 -9.11 -34.59
N GLY A 59 1.88 -9.89 -34.43
CA GLY A 59 0.84 -9.64 -33.43
C GLY A 59 1.11 -10.26 -32.05
N ALA A 60 2.11 -11.13 -31.92
CA ALA A 60 2.41 -11.82 -30.67
C ALA A 60 3.11 -10.89 -29.69
N PHE A 61 2.50 -10.68 -28.52
CA PHE A 61 3.10 -9.97 -27.39
C PHE A 61 2.96 -10.78 -26.11
N GLN A 62 3.84 -10.51 -25.17
CA GLN A 62 3.81 -11.09 -23.83
C GLN A 62 3.77 -9.99 -22.78
N VAL A 63 2.90 -10.15 -21.78
CA VAL A 63 2.91 -9.31 -20.59
C VAL A 63 3.85 -9.92 -19.55
N LYS A 64 4.67 -9.09 -18.93
CA LYS A 64 5.58 -9.45 -17.85
C LYS A 64 5.23 -8.64 -16.61
N GLY A 65 5.06 -9.34 -15.49
CA GLY A 65 4.90 -8.75 -14.17
C GLY A 65 6.26 -8.51 -13.50
N PRO A 66 6.28 -7.95 -12.29
CA PRO A 66 7.47 -7.91 -11.46
C PRO A 66 7.89 -9.33 -11.06
N HIS A 67 9.19 -9.53 -10.83
CA HIS A 67 9.71 -10.80 -10.31
C HIS A 67 9.48 -10.95 -8.81
N GLU A 68 9.53 -9.84 -8.07
CA GLU A 68 9.34 -9.80 -6.63
C GLU A 68 7.96 -9.27 -6.27
N PRO A 69 7.39 -9.70 -5.13
CA PRO A 69 6.15 -9.14 -4.61
C PRO A 69 6.28 -7.65 -4.34
N MET A 70 5.25 -6.90 -4.70
CA MET A 70 5.16 -5.48 -4.38
C MET A 70 4.69 -5.32 -2.94
N VAL A 71 5.35 -4.45 -2.17
CA VAL A 71 4.99 -4.18 -0.78
C VAL A 71 4.34 -2.81 -0.69
N ALA A 72 3.20 -2.71 0.00
CA ALA A 72 2.51 -1.45 0.25
C ALA A 72 2.12 -1.31 1.71
N MET A 73 2.20 -0.08 2.23
CA MET A 73 1.78 0.24 3.59
C MET A 73 0.27 0.41 3.66
N HIS A 74 -0.34 -0.04 4.77
CA HIS A 74 -1.73 0.25 5.10
C HIS A 74 -2.02 1.75 5.09
N GLY A 75 -3.14 2.16 4.51
CA GLY A 75 -3.54 3.55 4.29
C GLY A 75 -2.77 4.28 3.19
N GLY A 76 -1.71 3.68 2.64
CA GLY A 76 -0.88 4.26 1.59
C GLY A 76 -1.40 4.00 0.18
N GLU A 77 -0.47 4.07 -0.79
CA GLU A 77 -0.72 3.78 -2.21
C GLU A 77 0.10 2.56 -2.66
N ALA A 78 -0.43 1.78 -3.61
CA ALA A 78 0.26 0.66 -4.23
C ALA A 78 0.25 0.78 -5.76
N ASP A 79 1.41 0.71 -6.39
CA ASP A 79 1.56 0.79 -7.85
C ASP A 79 1.83 -0.61 -8.45
N LEU A 80 0.79 -1.22 -9.04
CA LEU A 80 0.84 -2.53 -9.68
C LEU A 80 1.21 -2.40 -11.15
N SER A 81 2.49 -2.60 -11.47
CA SER A 81 3.02 -2.46 -12.83
C SER A 81 3.13 -3.77 -13.61
N CYS A 82 2.85 -3.72 -14.91
CA CYS A 82 3.13 -4.76 -15.89
C CYS A 82 3.71 -4.16 -17.18
N ILE A 83 4.53 -4.94 -17.88
CA ILE A 83 5.27 -4.50 -19.06
C ILE A 83 4.93 -5.40 -20.23
N LEU A 84 4.53 -4.80 -21.34
CA LEU A 84 4.31 -5.50 -22.60
C LEU A 84 5.64 -5.65 -23.38
N LYS A 85 5.88 -6.84 -23.93
CA LYS A 85 7.07 -7.21 -24.69
C LYS A 85 6.66 -7.79 -26.05
N PRO A 86 7.24 -7.32 -27.18
CA PRO A 86 8.17 -6.19 -27.30
C PRO A 86 7.51 -4.85 -26.93
N ARG A 87 8.30 -3.85 -26.48
CA ARG A 87 7.74 -2.56 -26.04
C ARG A 87 7.08 -1.83 -27.20
N GLN A 88 5.83 -1.43 -27.02
CA GLN A 88 5.06 -0.65 -27.98
C GLN A 88 3.99 0.18 -27.27
N ASN A 89 3.32 1.08 -27.99
CA ASN A 89 2.25 1.88 -27.43
C ASN A 89 1.01 1.03 -27.13
N ILE A 90 0.56 1.02 -25.88
CA ILE A 90 -0.60 0.23 -25.42
C ILE A 90 -1.85 1.08 -25.17
N LYS A 91 -1.87 2.37 -25.52
CA LYS A 91 -3.02 3.28 -25.30
C LYS A 91 -4.31 2.84 -25.99
N ASN A 92 -4.20 2.13 -27.11
CA ASN A 92 -5.35 1.64 -27.90
C ASN A 92 -5.66 0.15 -27.62
N MET A 93 -5.03 -0.44 -26.60
CA MET A 93 -5.27 -1.81 -26.20
C MET A 93 -6.22 -1.85 -25.00
N LYS A 94 -6.92 -2.96 -24.84
CA LYS A 94 -7.70 -3.24 -23.62
C LYS A 94 -6.74 -3.70 -22.53
N ILE A 95 -6.87 -3.12 -21.34
CA ILE A 95 -6.02 -3.43 -20.18
C ILE A 95 -6.93 -3.66 -18.98
N SER A 96 -6.72 -4.77 -18.28
CA SER A 96 -7.50 -5.10 -17.09
C SER A 96 -6.63 -5.61 -15.96
N TRP A 97 -6.92 -5.16 -14.75
CA TRP A 97 -6.44 -5.80 -13.52
C TRP A 97 -7.57 -6.61 -12.93
N ILE A 98 -7.28 -7.88 -12.62
CA ILE A 98 -8.25 -8.85 -12.14
C ILE A 98 -7.65 -9.53 -10.90
N ARG A 99 -8.42 -9.67 -9.83
CA ARG A 99 -8.04 -10.56 -8.71
C ARG A 99 -7.95 -11.99 -9.21
N THR A 100 -6.94 -12.75 -8.78
CA THR A 100 -6.83 -14.15 -9.21
C THR A 100 -7.91 -15.02 -8.57
N LEU A 101 -8.24 -14.78 -7.29
CA LEU A 101 -9.21 -15.56 -6.51
C LEU A 101 -9.96 -14.67 -5.49
N PRO A 102 -11.29 -14.58 -5.55
CA PRO A 102 -12.13 -14.93 -6.70
C PRO A 102 -11.77 -14.06 -7.93
N SER A 103 -12.04 -14.57 -9.14
CA SER A 103 -11.77 -13.81 -10.37
C SER A 103 -12.73 -12.62 -10.50
N GLN A 104 -12.24 -11.42 -10.17
CA GLN A 104 -13.04 -10.19 -10.12
C GLN A 104 -12.25 -9.00 -10.66
N VAL A 105 -12.93 -8.14 -11.43
CA VAL A 105 -12.31 -6.99 -12.09
C VAL A 105 -12.04 -5.89 -11.06
N VAL A 106 -10.77 -5.53 -10.94
CA VAL A 106 -10.28 -4.44 -10.09
C VAL A 106 -10.30 -3.12 -10.87
N HIS A 107 -9.86 -3.17 -12.13
CA HIS A 107 -9.82 -2.02 -13.01
C HIS A 107 -9.89 -2.46 -14.47
N LEU A 108 -10.61 -1.71 -15.30
CA LEU A 108 -10.72 -1.93 -16.73
C LEU A 108 -10.50 -0.63 -17.49
N TYR A 109 -9.62 -0.70 -18.48
CA TYR A 109 -9.39 0.33 -19.49
C TYR A 109 -9.67 -0.25 -20.87
N GLU A 110 -10.58 0.37 -21.61
CA GLU A 110 -11.05 -0.09 -22.92
C GLU A 110 -11.56 1.10 -23.74
N ASP A 111 -11.39 1.08 -25.06
CA ASP A 111 -11.79 2.16 -25.97
C ASP A 111 -11.15 3.53 -25.63
N GLY A 112 -9.92 3.52 -25.14
CA GLY A 112 -9.18 4.76 -24.82
C GLY A 112 -9.57 5.41 -23.48
N ARG A 113 -10.39 4.75 -22.65
CA ARG A 113 -10.88 5.32 -21.38
C ARG A 113 -11.05 4.26 -20.29
N ASP A 114 -11.05 4.73 -19.04
CA ASP A 114 -11.32 3.91 -17.87
C ASP A 114 -12.83 3.56 -17.79
N LYS A 115 -13.16 2.35 -17.34
CA LYS A 115 -14.51 1.78 -17.25
C LYS A 115 -14.85 1.43 -15.78
N PRO A 116 -15.00 2.43 -14.89
CA PRO A 116 -15.22 2.21 -13.47
C PRO A 116 -16.49 1.39 -13.18
N GLU A 117 -17.49 1.43 -14.05
CA GLU A 117 -18.73 0.66 -13.96
C GLU A 117 -18.54 -0.86 -14.09
N LYS A 118 -17.37 -1.30 -14.57
CA LYS A 118 -17.00 -2.73 -14.67
C LYS A 118 -16.17 -3.21 -13.49
N ALA A 119 -15.64 -2.30 -12.68
CA ALA A 119 -14.89 -2.66 -11.49
C ALA A 119 -15.85 -3.13 -10.39
N MET A 120 -15.36 -4.05 -9.55
CA MET A 120 -16.07 -4.44 -8.34
C MET A 120 -16.20 -3.27 -7.36
N GLY A 121 -17.30 -3.24 -6.60
CA GLY A 121 -17.67 -2.08 -5.79
C GLY A 121 -16.60 -1.58 -4.81
N GLU A 122 -15.77 -2.48 -4.27
CA GLU A 122 -14.71 -2.11 -3.31
C GLU A 122 -13.53 -1.33 -3.93
N TYR A 123 -13.36 -1.36 -5.26
CA TYR A 123 -12.32 -0.57 -5.97
C TYR A 123 -12.87 0.67 -6.67
N LEU A 124 -14.17 0.93 -6.58
CA LEU A 124 -14.78 2.11 -7.18
C LEU A 124 -14.20 3.38 -6.55
N GLY A 125 -13.59 4.25 -7.37
CA GLY A 125 -12.92 5.46 -6.89
C GLY A 125 -11.62 5.21 -6.11
N LYS A 126 -11.18 3.95 -5.98
CA LYS A 126 -9.95 3.57 -5.28
C LYS A 126 -8.77 3.38 -6.24
N THR A 127 -9.02 3.26 -7.53
CA THR A 127 -8.00 2.90 -8.52
C THR A 127 -7.79 3.97 -9.58
N GLU A 128 -6.54 4.13 -10.00
CA GLU A 128 -6.13 5.05 -11.05
C GLU A 128 -5.14 4.38 -12.01
N LEU A 129 -5.41 4.46 -13.32
CA LEU A 129 -4.47 4.02 -14.35
C LEU A 129 -3.50 5.16 -14.70
N LEU A 130 -2.20 4.95 -14.47
CA LEU A 130 -1.18 5.94 -14.80
C LEU A 130 -0.85 5.92 -16.30
N LYS A 131 -1.31 6.94 -17.03
CA LYS A 131 -1.26 6.98 -18.51
C LYS A 131 0.11 7.39 -19.09
N ASN A 132 1.01 7.87 -18.24
CA ASN A 132 2.29 8.50 -18.63
C ASN A 132 3.26 7.54 -19.33
N ALA A 133 3.21 6.26 -19.01
CA ALA A 133 4.16 5.24 -19.50
C ALA A 133 3.58 4.28 -20.55
N MET A 134 2.30 4.46 -20.92
CA MET A 134 1.62 3.58 -21.87
C MET A 134 2.21 3.64 -23.28
N ASN A 135 2.79 4.78 -23.69
CA ASN A 135 3.50 4.88 -24.97
C ASN A 135 4.77 4.01 -25.03
N LYS A 136 5.30 3.58 -23.88
CA LYS A 136 6.48 2.71 -23.74
C LYS A 136 6.11 1.25 -23.44
N GLY A 137 4.82 0.90 -23.48
CA GLY A 137 4.34 -0.44 -23.19
C GLY A 137 4.35 -0.80 -21.72
N ILE A 138 4.23 0.20 -20.83
CA ILE A 138 4.18 0.01 -19.39
C ILE A 138 2.79 0.45 -18.91
N ALA A 139 2.12 -0.45 -18.23
CA ALA A 139 0.82 -0.24 -17.59
C ALA A 139 1.02 -0.27 -16.08
N VAL A 140 0.53 0.74 -15.38
CA VAL A 140 0.64 0.85 -13.90
C VAL A 140 -0.71 1.22 -13.34
N LEU A 141 -1.25 0.35 -12.50
CA LEU A 141 -2.46 0.62 -11.72
C LEU A 141 -2.07 1.07 -10.33
N ARG A 142 -2.52 2.26 -9.94
CA ARG A 142 -2.42 2.74 -8.57
C ARG A 142 -3.67 2.36 -7.79
N ILE A 143 -3.49 1.75 -6.63
CA ILE A 143 -4.55 1.51 -5.63
C ILE A 143 -4.32 2.50 -4.49
N LEU A 144 -5.33 3.31 -4.18
CA LEU A 144 -5.34 4.31 -3.12
C LEU A 144 -5.87 3.73 -1.81
N ASN A 145 -5.46 4.32 -0.68
CA ASN A 145 -5.92 3.95 0.66
C ASN A 145 -5.89 2.43 0.89
N VAL A 146 -4.71 1.84 0.70
CA VAL A 146 -4.50 0.39 0.72
C VAL A 146 -4.98 -0.22 2.04
N GLN A 147 -5.82 -1.24 1.95
CA GLN A 147 -6.39 -1.99 3.07
C GLN A 147 -5.79 -3.40 3.15
N PRO A 148 -5.87 -4.08 4.31
CA PRO A 148 -5.40 -5.47 4.43
C PRO A 148 -6.04 -6.43 3.43
N SER A 149 -7.31 -6.20 3.08
CA SER A 149 -8.04 -6.94 2.04
C SER A 149 -7.42 -6.81 0.65
N ASP A 150 -6.65 -5.75 0.38
CA ASP A 150 -5.98 -5.54 -0.91
C ASP A 150 -4.81 -6.50 -1.15
N SER A 151 -4.30 -7.13 -0.08
CA SER A 151 -3.22 -8.11 -0.19
C SER A 151 -3.66 -9.31 -1.04
N GLY A 152 -2.73 -9.87 -1.82
CA GLY A 152 -2.95 -11.08 -2.61
C GLY A 152 -2.52 -10.94 -4.06
N GLN A 153 -2.99 -11.87 -4.89
CA GLN A 153 -2.58 -11.98 -6.29
C GLN A 153 -3.56 -11.26 -7.23
N TYR A 154 -2.98 -10.57 -8.19
CA TYR A 154 -3.64 -9.88 -9.28
C TYR A 154 -3.09 -10.42 -10.61
N ARG A 155 -3.87 -10.27 -11.68
CA ARG A 155 -3.46 -10.45 -13.06
C ARG A 155 -3.59 -9.13 -13.79
N CYS A 156 -2.49 -8.66 -14.37
CA CYS A 156 -2.55 -7.62 -15.39
C CYS A 156 -2.65 -8.31 -16.75
N ALA A 157 -3.78 -8.13 -17.43
CA ALA A 157 -4.02 -8.65 -18.77
C ALA A 157 -4.07 -7.50 -19.77
N ILE A 158 -3.42 -7.71 -20.93
CA ILE A 158 -3.47 -6.80 -22.07
C ILE A 158 -4.02 -7.56 -23.27
N GLN A 159 -4.96 -6.94 -23.98
CA GLN A 159 -5.61 -7.53 -25.15
C GLN A 159 -5.65 -6.54 -26.31
N HIS A 160 -5.35 -7.03 -27.51
CA HIS A 160 -5.46 -6.28 -28.75
C HIS A 160 -6.02 -7.18 -29.86
N GLY A 161 -7.27 -6.94 -30.27
CA GLY A 161 -8.01 -7.85 -31.14
C GLY A 161 -8.16 -9.23 -30.50
N SER A 162 -7.71 -10.27 -31.20
CA SER A 162 -7.70 -11.66 -30.73
C SER A 162 -6.48 -12.03 -29.86
N PHE A 163 -5.47 -11.16 -29.79
CA PHE A 163 -4.26 -11.43 -29.02
C PHE A 163 -4.45 -11.03 -27.56
N TYR A 164 -4.10 -11.95 -26.65
CA TYR A 164 -4.23 -11.81 -25.21
C TYR A 164 -2.96 -12.32 -24.53
N SER A 165 -2.49 -11.59 -23.53
CA SER A 165 -1.45 -12.06 -22.62
C SER A 165 -1.62 -11.41 -21.26
N ASP A 166 -1.32 -12.14 -20.19
CA ASP A 166 -1.35 -11.64 -18.82
C ASP A 166 -0.10 -11.99 -18.03
N ALA A 167 0.06 -11.30 -16.91
CA ALA A 167 1.07 -11.62 -15.90
C ALA A 167 0.48 -11.51 -14.49
N VAL A 168 0.94 -12.41 -13.62
CA VAL A 168 0.59 -12.40 -12.20
C VAL A 168 1.44 -11.36 -11.48
N ILE A 169 0.81 -10.62 -10.57
CA ILE A 169 1.41 -9.63 -9.68
C ILE A 169 0.99 -9.99 -8.26
N GLU A 170 1.94 -10.14 -7.35
CA GLU A 170 1.67 -10.36 -5.92
C GLU A 170 1.82 -9.04 -5.15
N LEU A 171 0.75 -8.61 -4.47
CA LEU A 171 0.77 -7.46 -3.56
C LEU A 171 0.77 -7.96 -2.11
N LYS A 172 1.76 -7.55 -1.34
CA LYS A 172 1.86 -7.77 0.11
C LYS A 172 1.59 -6.46 0.84
N VAL A 173 0.48 -6.41 1.57
CA VAL A 173 0.15 -5.26 2.42
C VAL A 173 0.83 -5.42 3.78
N ALA A 174 1.32 -4.33 4.34
CA ALA A 174 1.91 -4.31 5.66
C ALA A 174 1.46 -3.11 6.51
N ALA A 175 1.31 -3.33 7.81
CA ALA A 175 1.10 -2.31 8.83
C ALA A 175 2.03 -2.56 10.01
N LEU A 176 2.67 -1.49 10.50
CA LEU A 176 3.42 -1.52 11.75
C LEU A 176 2.48 -1.18 12.89
N GLY A 177 2.39 -2.08 13.87
CA GLY A 177 1.54 -1.85 15.02
C GLY A 177 2.14 -0.87 16.04
N SER A 178 1.44 -0.73 17.15
CA SER A 178 1.84 0.08 18.30
C SER A 178 3.11 -0.47 18.96
N HIS A 179 3.77 0.39 19.73
CA HIS A 179 4.85 -0.06 20.58
C HIS A 179 4.33 -1.07 21.62
N PRO A 180 5.04 -2.18 21.91
CA PRO A 180 4.57 -3.17 22.87
C PRO A 180 4.39 -2.55 24.27
N GLN A 181 3.30 -2.90 24.95
CA GLN A 181 2.98 -2.46 26.30
C GLN A 181 3.12 -3.65 27.24
N LEU A 182 3.94 -3.51 28.28
CA LEU A 182 4.14 -4.53 29.30
C LEU A 182 3.29 -4.24 30.54
N LEU A 183 2.52 -5.24 30.96
CA LEU A 183 1.78 -5.27 32.20
C LEU A 183 2.36 -6.37 33.10
N VAL A 184 2.55 -6.04 34.38
CA VAL A 184 3.06 -6.96 35.39
C VAL A 184 1.97 -7.20 36.43
N GLU A 185 1.58 -8.45 36.60
CA GLU A 185 0.66 -8.88 37.64
C GLU A 185 1.37 -9.83 38.62
N VAL A 186 1.26 -9.56 39.92
CA VAL A 186 1.75 -10.46 40.97
C VAL A 186 0.62 -11.44 41.30
N THR A 187 0.82 -12.73 41.07
CA THR A 187 -0.17 -13.77 41.39
C THR A 187 0.04 -14.31 42.81
N LYS A 188 -0.86 -15.19 43.26
CA LYS A 188 -0.76 -15.86 44.57
C LYS A 188 0.51 -16.73 44.58
N CYS A 189 1.31 -16.62 45.65
CA CYS A 189 2.59 -17.33 45.85
C CYS A 189 3.81 -16.77 45.08
N GLN A 190 4.02 -15.44 45.06
CA GLN A 190 5.28 -14.82 44.60
C GLN A 190 5.63 -15.01 43.12
N GLN A 191 4.72 -15.54 42.31
CA GLN A 191 4.92 -15.72 40.87
C GLN A 191 4.50 -14.44 40.12
N LEU A 192 5.33 -14.02 39.15
CA LEU A 192 5.04 -12.86 38.30
C LEU A 192 4.40 -13.35 37.00
N ARG A 193 3.27 -12.75 36.63
CA ARG A 193 2.69 -12.87 35.31
C ARG A 193 3.02 -11.60 34.53
N LEU A 194 3.73 -11.75 33.43
CA LEU A 194 3.98 -10.67 32.49
C LEU A 194 3.05 -10.82 31.32
N GLU A 195 2.45 -9.72 30.89
CA GLU A 195 1.61 -9.67 29.70
C GLU A 195 2.11 -8.57 28.78
N CYS A 196 2.41 -8.92 27.53
CA CYS A 196 2.83 -7.98 26.50
C CYS A 196 1.74 -7.83 25.46
N LYS A 197 1.28 -6.59 25.26
CA LYS A 197 0.20 -6.23 24.33
C LYS A 197 0.72 -5.33 23.22
N SER A 198 0.34 -5.59 21.98
CA SER A 198 0.64 -4.71 20.85
C SER A 198 -0.45 -4.81 19.79
N GLU A 199 -0.75 -3.70 19.12
CA GLU A 199 -2.00 -3.52 18.36
C GLU A 199 -1.75 -2.97 16.95
N GLY A 200 -2.59 -3.29 15.97
CA GLY A 200 -2.54 -2.64 14.66
C GLY A 200 -1.50 -3.21 13.68
N TRP A 201 -1.16 -4.50 13.77
CA TRP A 201 -0.18 -5.14 12.89
C TRP A 201 -0.81 -5.76 11.65
N PHE A 202 -0.13 -5.72 10.51
CA PHE A 202 -0.51 -6.53 9.36
C PHE A 202 0.72 -6.94 8.52
N PRO A 203 0.83 -8.18 8.05
CA PRO A 203 0.00 -9.34 8.41
C PRO A 203 0.23 -9.74 9.87
N ARG A 204 -0.23 -10.93 10.29
CA ARG A 204 -0.01 -11.45 11.65
C ARG A 204 1.47 -11.31 12.04
N PRO A 205 1.79 -10.61 13.14
CA PRO A 205 3.18 -10.38 13.56
C PRO A 205 3.78 -11.64 14.18
N LYS A 206 5.11 -11.67 14.32
CA LYS A 206 5.83 -12.68 15.10
C LYS A 206 6.24 -12.08 16.44
N VAL A 207 6.00 -12.78 17.55
CA VAL A 207 6.38 -12.32 18.88
C VAL A 207 7.50 -13.19 19.45
N GLN A 208 8.45 -12.55 20.14
CA GLN A 208 9.57 -13.21 20.79
C GLN A 208 9.78 -12.58 22.17
N TRP A 209 9.91 -13.41 23.19
CA TRP A 209 10.44 -13.02 24.49
C TRP A 209 11.92 -13.35 24.54
N MET A 210 12.74 -12.42 25.02
CA MET A 210 14.18 -12.60 25.17
C MET A 210 14.61 -12.26 26.59
N ASP A 211 15.55 -13.04 27.12
CA ASP A 211 16.28 -12.69 28.34
C ASP A 211 17.35 -11.61 28.08
N SER A 212 18.10 -11.26 29.12
CA SER A 212 19.19 -10.27 29.06
C SER A 212 20.40 -10.72 28.23
N GLU A 213 20.53 -12.02 27.97
CA GLU A 213 21.60 -12.62 27.17
C GLU A 213 21.17 -12.79 25.70
N GLY A 214 19.92 -12.48 25.38
CA GLY A 214 19.32 -12.66 24.05
C GLY A 214 18.80 -14.08 23.79
N GLY A 215 18.72 -14.91 24.83
CA GLY A 215 18.09 -16.23 24.77
C GLY A 215 16.58 -16.14 24.64
N GLU A 216 15.99 -16.92 23.73
CA GLU A 216 14.54 -16.96 23.56
C GLU A 216 13.86 -17.67 24.75
N ILE A 217 12.82 -17.04 25.29
CA ILE A 217 12.00 -17.60 26.36
C ILE A 217 10.66 -18.04 25.78
N PRO A 218 10.23 -19.29 26.02
CA PRO A 218 8.92 -19.74 25.55
C PRO A 218 7.80 -18.97 26.25
N ALA A 219 6.90 -18.39 25.46
CA ALA A 219 5.67 -17.80 25.97
C ALA A 219 4.77 -18.88 26.59
N GLU A 220 4.08 -18.51 27.66
CA GLU A 220 3.06 -19.35 28.27
C GLU A 220 1.77 -19.34 27.44
N SER A 221 1.39 -18.17 26.95
CA SER A 221 0.27 -18.02 26.02
C SER A 221 0.56 -16.94 24.98
N GLU A 222 -0.06 -17.09 23.81
CA GLU A 222 0.01 -16.13 22.72
C GLU A 222 -1.33 -16.11 21.99
N THR A 223 -2.01 -14.97 22.02
CA THR A 223 -3.35 -14.80 21.47
C THR A 223 -3.36 -13.67 20.46
N TYR A 224 -4.17 -13.86 19.42
CA TYR A 224 -4.30 -12.93 18.31
C TYR A 224 -5.77 -12.61 18.08
N THR A 225 -6.09 -11.32 18.01
CA THR A 225 -7.42 -10.83 17.61
C THR A 225 -7.27 -9.92 16.39
N GLN A 226 -8.36 -9.69 15.67
CA GLN A 226 -8.39 -8.75 14.54
C GLN A 226 -9.47 -7.68 14.74
N ASP A 227 -9.14 -6.44 14.42
CA ASP A 227 -10.15 -5.37 14.34
C ASP A 227 -11.01 -5.47 13.06
N LYS A 228 -11.97 -4.55 12.95
CA LYS A 228 -12.82 -4.42 11.76
C LYS A 228 -12.05 -4.09 10.48
N GLY A 229 -10.85 -3.52 10.61
CA GLY A 229 -9.95 -3.22 9.50
C GLY A 229 -9.10 -4.43 9.09
N GLY A 230 -9.13 -5.54 9.84
CA GLY A 230 -8.32 -6.73 9.60
C GLY A 230 -6.90 -6.64 10.19
N LEU A 231 -6.59 -5.60 10.96
CA LEU A 231 -5.31 -5.47 11.65
C LEU A 231 -5.27 -6.37 12.88
N PHE A 232 -4.13 -6.97 13.14
CA PHE A 232 -3.89 -7.90 14.24
C PHE A 232 -3.50 -7.16 15.53
N HIS A 233 -4.10 -7.58 16.63
CA HIS A 233 -3.66 -7.30 17.98
C HIS A 233 -3.13 -8.58 18.59
N VAL A 234 -1.98 -8.49 19.26
CA VAL A 234 -1.32 -9.61 19.90
C VAL A 234 -1.22 -9.38 21.39
N THR A 235 -1.53 -10.42 22.15
CA THR A 235 -1.33 -10.48 23.60
C THR A 235 -0.59 -11.77 23.92
N THR A 236 0.59 -11.66 24.54
CA THR A 236 1.38 -12.82 24.98
C THR A 236 1.66 -12.74 26.47
N SER A 237 1.65 -13.88 27.16
CA SER A 237 1.97 -13.97 28.58
C SER A 237 3.21 -14.81 28.86
N LEU A 238 3.89 -14.46 29.96
CA LEU A 238 5.00 -15.20 30.53
C LEU A 238 4.79 -15.35 32.03
N PHE A 239 5.14 -16.52 32.59
CA PHE A 239 5.19 -16.74 34.03
C PHE A 239 6.63 -16.89 34.51
N LEU A 240 6.99 -16.14 35.55
CA LEU A 240 8.31 -16.20 36.17
C LEU A 240 8.20 -16.69 37.62
N ARG A 241 8.97 -17.74 37.94
CA ARG A 241 9.03 -18.35 39.27
C ARG A 241 10.29 -17.98 40.07
N GLU A 242 11.42 -17.77 39.39
CA GLU A 242 12.69 -17.34 39.99
C GLU A 242 13.19 -16.08 39.28
N THR A 243 13.52 -15.05 40.05
CA THR A 243 13.95 -13.72 39.57
C THR A 243 15.45 -13.65 39.26
N SER A 244 16.01 -14.71 38.68
CA SER A 244 17.40 -14.67 38.15
C SER A 244 17.50 -13.79 36.89
N GLN A 245 16.39 -13.64 36.16
CA GLN A 245 16.28 -12.81 34.97
C GLN A 245 16.12 -11.34 35.36
N LYS A 246 17.15 -10.53 35.09
CA LYS A 246 17.19 -9.12 35.49
C LYS A 246 16.41 -8.23 34.52
N ASN A 247 16.57 -8.47 33.23
CA ASN A 247 15.93 -7.71 32.16
C ASN A 247 15.28 -8.67 31.16
N LEU A 248 14.05 -8.36 30.76
CA LEU A 248 13.31 -9.11 29.76
C LEU A 248 12.90 -8.18 28.63
N THR A 249 12.87 -8.71 27.42
CA THR A 249 12.44 -7.97 26.23
C THR A 249 11.29 -8.70 25.57
N CYS A 250 10.18 -7.99 25.35
CA CYS A 250 9.12 -8.43 24.44
C CYS A 250 9.33 -7.77 23.08
N SER A 251 9.54 -8.55 22.03
CA SER A 251 9.76 -8.09 20.66
C SER A 251 8.63 -8.55 19.74
N VAL A 252 8.03 -7.61 19.00
CA VAL A 252 6.99 -7.88 18.00
C VAL A 252 7.51 -7.47 16.63
N ARG A 253 7.55 -8.42 15.68
CA ARG A 253 8.15 -8.26 14.34
C ARG A 253 7.11 -8.39 13.23
N ASN A 254 7.14 -7.46 12.28
CA ASN A 254 6.43 -7.58 11.02
C ASN A 254 7.22 -8.47 10.03
N PRO A 255 6.66 -9.59 9.54
CA PRO A 255 7.39 -10.52 8.68
C PRO A 255 7.58 -10.03 7.23
N VAL A 256 6.78 -9.06 6.77
CA VAL A 256 6.86 -8.51 5.41
C VAL A 256 7.89 -7.37 5.36
N LEU A 257 7.81 -6.45 6.33
CA LEU A 257 8.73 -5.30 6.41
C LEU A 257 10.07 -5.66 7.06
N ASN A 258 10.13 -6.81 7.74
CA ASN A 258 11.28 -7.24 8.51
C ASN A 258 11.70 -6.26 9.62
N GLN A 259 10.75 -5.44 10.10
CA GLN A 259 10.93 -4.45 11.15
C GLN A 259 10.29 -4.95 12.45
N LYS A 260 10.89 -4.61 13.59
CA LYS A 260 10.39 -4.98 14.92
C LYS A 260 10.23 -3.76 15.83
N LYS A 261 9.34 -3.87 16.80
CA LYS A 261 9.24 -2.97 17.96
C LYS A 261 9.39 -3.81 19.22
N GLU A 262 10.06 -3.27 20.22
CA GLU A 262 10.43 -4.02 21.41
C GLU A 262 10.33 -3.17 22.67
N GLU A 263 9.86 -3.78 23.76
CA GLU A 263 9.75 -3.16 25.07
C GLU A 263 10.55 -3.97 26.09
N GLN A 264 11.30 -3.27 26.94
CA GLN A 264 12.17 -3.88 27.93
C GLN A 264 11.65 -3.63 29.35
N LEU A 265 11.66 -4.67 30.19
CA LEU A 265 11.31 -4.60 31.60
C LEU A 265 12.50 -5.02 32.45
N SER A 266 12.84 -4.20 33.44
CA SER A 266 13.75 -4.60 34.51
C SER A 266 12.95 -5.11 35.71
N ILE A 267 13.23 -6.35 36.14
CA ILE A 267 12.53 -7.01 37.26
C ILE A 267 13.18 -6.63 38.61
N ALA A 268 14.34 -5.97 38.60
CA ALA A 268 15.02 -5.51 39.80
C ALA A 268 14.13 -4.55 40.61
N GLY A 269 13.65 -4.99 41.77
CA GLY A 269 12.82 -4.19 42.67
C GLY A 269 11.34 -4.61 42.76
N ILE A 270 10.86 -5.52 41.91
CA ILE A 270 9.50 -6.08 42.00
C ILE A 270 9.51 -7.23 43.01
N TYR A 271 9.64 -6.90 44.30
CA TYR A 271 9.67 -7.90 45.38
C TYR A 271 8.26 -8.27 45.82
N PRO A 272 7.88 -9.55 45.77
CA PRO A 272 6.70 -10.04 46.47
C PRO A 272 6.88 -9.82 47.98
N SER A 273 5.89 -9.21 48.63
CA SER A 273 5.86 -9.10 50.09
C SER A 273 6.10 -10.48 50.74
N PRO A 274 6.94 -10.60 51.79
CA PRO A 274 7.31 -11.89 52.40
C PRO A 274 6.17 -12.63 53.14
N PHE A 275 4.93 -12.17 53.07
CA PHE A 275 3.78 -12.74 53.81
C PHE A 275 3.20 -14.07 53.27
N CYS A 276 3.97 -14.86 52.52
CA CYS A 276 3.58 -16.24 52.19
C CYS A 276 4.41 -17.31 52.92
N LEU A 277 5.20 -16.93 53.92
CA LEU A 277 5.93 -17.88 54.77
C LEU A 277 5.17 -18.11 56.09
N GLY A 278 4.32 -19.15 56.08
CA GLY A 278 4.05 -20.00 57.24
C GLY A 278 3.24 -19.40 58.39
N ILE A 279 1.92 -19.53 58.33
CA ILE A 279 1.16 -19.86 59.56
C ILE A 279 1.23 -21.38 59.71
N ARG A 280 2.33 -21.89 60.28
CA ARG A 280 2.35 -23.21 60.91
C ARG A 280 1.68 -23.05 62.28
N SER A 281 0.35 -23.06 62.33
CA SER A 281 -0.36 -23.14 63.61
C SER A 281 -0.22 -24.58 64.15
N LYS A 282 0.71 -24.78 65.09
CA LYS A 282 0.62 -25.86 66.07
C LYS A 282 -0.20 -25.35 67.24
N SER A 283 -1.50 -25.68 67.27
CA SER A 283 -2.22 -26.19 68.45
C SER A 283 -3.73 -26.19 68.20
N ALA A 284 -4.35 -27.28 68.61
CA ALA A 284 -5.73 -27.67 68.40
C ALA A 284 -6.76 -26.73 69.03
N LYS A 285 -7.93 -26.61 68.40
CA LYS A 285 -9.22 -27.08 68.93
C LYS A 285 -10.37 -26.77 67.96
N LEU A 286 -11.21 -27.79 67.77
CA LEU A 286 -12.63 -27.81 67.42
C LEU A 286 -13.17 -26.69 66.52
N CYS A 287 -13.68 -27.08 65.36
CA CYS A 287 -14.85 -26.41 64.78
C CYS A 287 -16.04 -26.59 65.73
N PRO A 288 -16.77 -25.52 66.08
CA PRO A 288 -18.20 -25.60 66.26
C PRO A 288 -18.89 -25.07 65.00
N ASP A 289 -19.94 -25.78 64.62
CA ASP A 289 -20.93 -25.37 63.64
C ASP A 289 -21.45 -23.94 63.87
N GLN A 290 -21.85 -23.33 62.74
CA GLN A 290 -22.94 -22.35 62.60
C GLN A 290 -22.99 -21.17 63.59
N ALA A 291 -22.70 -19.97 63.08
CA ALA A 291 -23.68 -18.89 62.92
C ALA A 291 -23.03 -17.52 62.63
N SER A 292 -23.74 -16.74 61.81
CA SER A 292 -23.74 -15.27 61.74
C SER A 292 -22.58 -14.55 61.00
N CYS A 293 -22.73 -14.42 59.68
CA CYS A 293 -22.39 -13.17 58.99
C CYS A 293 -23.63 -12.25 59.05
N PRO A 294 -23.54 -10.99 59.48
CA PRO A 294 -24.63 -10.04 59.34
C PRO A 294 -24.70 -9.54 57.88
N THR A 295 -25.81 -9.88 57.22
CA THR A 295 -26.26 -9.25 55.98
C THR A 295 -26.81 -7.86 56.32
N THR A 296 -26.35 -6.82 55.62
CA THR A 296 -27.13 -5.58 55.48
C THR A 296 -27.21 -5.21 54.01
N THR A 297 -28.44 -5.28 53.53
CA THR A 297 -28.97 -4.93 52.22
C THR A 297 -28.98 -3.41 52.04
N ALA A 298 -28.60 -2.93 50.85
CA ALA A 298 -29.02 -1.63 50.33
C ALA A 298 -29.37 -1.77 48.83
N GLU A 299 -30.42 -1.09 48.43
CA GLU A 299 -31.35 -1.41 47.34
C GLU A 299 -30.85 -1.12 45.90
N ALA A 300 -31.44 -1.86 44.96
CA ALA A 300 -31.40 -1.59 43.53
C ALA A 300 -32.53 -0.64 43.13
N SER A 301 -32.21 0.45 42.41
CA SER A 301 -33.21 1.26 41.69
C SER A 301 -33.25 0.85 40.21
N THR A 302 -34.41 0.33 39.79
CA THR A 302 -34.79 0.06 38.40
C THR A 302 -35.48 1.29 37.81
N ILE A 303 -35.16 1.69 36.57
CA ILE A 303 -36.04 2.55 35.75
C ILE A 303 -36.24 1.90 34.37
N ARG A 304 -37.52 1.72 33.99
CA ARG A 304 -38.01 1.14 32.73
C ARG A 304 -38.19 2.20 31.62
N PRO A 305 -38.33 1.78 30.34
CA PRO A 305 -38.40 2.64 29.16
C PRO A 305 -39.83 2.96 28.70
N THR A 306 -40.09 4.11 28.06
CA THR A 306 -40.80 4.24 26.76
C THR A 306 -40.92 5.69 26.23
N GLN A 307 -40.43 5.88 24.99
CA GLN A 307 -40.93 6.66 23.83
C GLN A 307 -41.76 7.96 24.02
N LEU A 308 -41.35 9.09 23.39
CA LEU A 308 -41.72 9.47 21.99
C LEU A 308 -41.34 10.94 21.68
N ASN A 309 -40.99 11.20 20.39
CA ASN A 309 -40.93 12.49 19.65
C ASN A 309 -39.70 13.40 19.92
N LYS A 310 -38.92 13.91 18.94
CA LYS A 310 -39.12 14.22 17.49
C LYS A 310 -37.76 14.34 16.74
N ARG A 311 -37.72 14.13 15.42
CA ARG A 311 -36.59 14.46 14.49
C ARG A 311 -36.33 15.99 14.39
N PRO A 312 -35.18 16.46 13.86
CA PRO A 312 -35.05 16.62 12.40
C PRO A 312 -33.87 15.84 11.79
N GLN A 313 -34.13 15.27 10.61
CA GLN A 313 -33.12 15.01 9.59
C GLN A 313 -32.60 16.35 9.06
N TYR A 314 -31.28 16.47 8.89
CA TYR A 314 -30.72 17.39 7.89
C TYR A 314 -29.97 16.57 6.85
N SER A 315 -30.55 16.58 5.66
CA SER A 315 -29.89 16.29 4.40
C SER A 315 -28.80 17.33 4.14
N PHE A 316 -27.71 16.91 3.50
CA PHE A 316 -26.82 17.84 2.80
C PHE A 316 -27.24 17.91 1.33
N PRO A 317 -27.59 19.10 0.82
CA PRO A 317 -27.55 19.40 -0.60
C PRO A 317 -26.12 19.65 -1.07
N THR A 318 -25.93 19.39 -2.36
CA THR A 318 -24.79 19.70 -3.22
C THR A 318 -24.32 21.17 -3.14
N GLU A 319 -23.02 21.38 -3.43
CA GLU A 319 -22.34 22.63 -3.82
C GLU A 319 -21.67 23.54 -2.76
N VAL A 320 -20.33 23.42 -2.72
CA VAL A 320 -19.25 24.44 -2.67
C VAL A 320 -19.40 25.66 -1.73
N LYS A 321 -18.53 25.75 -0.70
CA LYS A 321 -17.69 26.94 -0.39
C LYS A 321 -16.74 26.74 0.82
N THR A 322 -15.44 26.80 0.53
CA THR A 322 -14.32 27.36 1.34
C THR A 322 -14.37 27.22 2.88
N LEU A 323 -13.60 26.26 3.41
CA LEU A 323 -13.17 26.23 4.81
C LEU A 323 -12.07 27.28 5.06
N LEU A 324 -12.44 28.43 5.62
CA LEU A 324 -11.52 29.30 6.36
C LEU A 324 -11.42 28.77 7.80
N LEU A 325 -10.20 28.60 8.31
CA LEU A 325 -9.99 28.23 9.71
C LEU A 325 -10.52 29.34 10.65
N PRO A 326 -11.04 28.99 11.86
CA PRO A 326 -11.44 29.99 12.85
C PRO A 326 -10.22 30.79 13.36
N LYS A 327 -10.30 32.14 13.35
CA LYS A 327 -9.21 33.05 13.75
C LYS A 327 -8.56 32.76 15.12
N HIS A 328 -9.31 32.22 16.08
CA HIS A 328 -8.75 31.84 17.39
C HIS A 328 -7.71 30.71 17.32
N LYS A 329 -7.85 29.78 16.39
CA LYS A 329 -6.88 28.69 16.20
C LYS A 329 -5.62 29.14 15.46
N GLU A 330 -5.71 30.23 14.69
CA GLU A 330 -4.58 30.80 13.95
C GLU A 330 -3.57 31.48 14.87
N ALA A 331 -4.04 32.19 15.90
CA ALA A 331 -3.17 32.85 16.88
C ALA A 331 -2.40 31.84 17.77
N ASP A 332 -3.05 30.74 18.17
CA ASP A 332 -2.40 29.69 18.95
C ASP A 332 -1.37 28.92 18.12
N LEU A 333 -1.69 28.66 16.84
CA LEU A 333 -0.76 28.08 15.88
C LEU A 333 0.44 29.00 15.64
N GLN A 334 0.22 30.31 15.51
CA GLN A 334 1.29 31.29 15.34
C GLN A 334 2.26 31.26 16.53
N ARG A 335 1.77 31.33 17.78
CA ARG A 335 2.65 31.28 18.97
C ARG A 335 3.47 30.00 19.06
N TRP A 336 2.87 28.87 18.68
CA TRP A 336 3.58 27.59 18.67
C TRP A 336 4.72 27.57 17.64
N ILE A 337 4.49 28.10 16.44
CA ILE A 337 5.51 28.19 15.38
C ILE A 337 6.64 29.15 15.80
N GLU A 338 6.30 30.33 16.37
CA GLU A 338 7.28 31.30 16.86
C GLU A 338 8.17 30.71 17.96
N GLY A 339 7.59 29.94 18.90
CA GLY A 339 8.32 29.25 19.96
C GLY A 339 9.27 28.17 19.46
N LEU A 340 8.92 27.46 18.39
CA LEU A 340 9.77 26.43 17.79
C LEU A 340 10.86 26.99 16.87
N ALA A 341 10.53 28.02 16.08
CA ALA A 341 11.45 28.63 15.13
C ALA A 341 12.39 29.67 15.77
N GLY A 342 11.98 30.27 16.89
CA GLY A 342 12.71 31.38 17.54
C GLY A 342 12.67 32.68 16.73
N LEU A 343 11.71 32.83 15.82
CA LEU A 343 11.52 33.99 14.95
C LEU A 343 10.07 34.48 15.07
N SER A 344 9.86 35.80 15.05
CA SER A 344 8.52 36.39 15.04
C SER A 344 7.88 36.32 13.64
N ILE A 345 6.58 36.04 13.59
CA ILE A 345 5.80 35.94 12.36
C ILE A 345 4.91 37.19 12.24
N SER A 346 4.69 37.64 11.00
CA SER A 346 3.70 38.70 10.71
C SER A 346 2.33 38.36 11.32
N PRO A 347 1.51 39.35 11.75
CA PRO A 347 0.16 39.11 12.26
C PRO A 347 -0.77 38.34 11.31
N ASN A 348 -0.43 38.31 10.01
CA ASN A 348 -1.05 37.44 9.04
C ASN A 348 -0.18 36.19 8.84
N LEU A 349 -0.66 35.04 9.33
CA LEU A 349 0.09 33.78 9.33
C LEU A 349 0.40 33.31 7.90
N GLN A 350 -0.53 33.48 6.95
CA GLN A 350 -0.30 33.11 5.56
C GLN A 350 0.83 33.92 4.92
N GLU A 351 0.90 35.21 5.25
CA GLU A 351 1.94 36.09 4.73
C GLU A 351 3.30 35.82 5.37
N GLY A 352 3.31 35.55 6.68
CA GLY A 352 4.52 35.19 7.41
C GLY A 352 5.15 33.85 6.99
N LEU A 353 4.33 32.89 6.54
CA LEU A 353 4.80 31.58 6.07
C LEU A 353 5.14 31.55 4.58
N LYS A 354 4.84 32.61 3.82
CA LYS A 354 4.91 32.65 2.36
C LYS A 354 6.32 32.42 1.79
N ASN A 355 7.36 32.82 2.51
CA ASN A 355 8.74 32.68 2.07
C ASN A 355 9.34 31.30 2.36
N GLY A 356 8.60 30.40 3.04
CA GLY A 356 9.02 29.03 3.34
C GLY A 356 10.13 28.89 4.39
N ILE A 357 10.82 29.96 4.79
CA ILE A 357 11.97 29.93 5.72
C ILE A 357 11.56 29.41 7.10
N ILE A 358 10.47 29.95 7.66
CA ILE A 358 9.96 29.53 8.97
C ILE A 358 9.53 28.07 8.95
N LEU A 359 8.85 27.64 7.87
CA LEU A 359 8.44 26.24 7.71
C LEU A 359 9.64 25.30 7.64
N CYS A 360 10.69 25.73 6.92
CA CYS A 360 11.98 25.07 6.82
C CYS A 360 12.64 24.83 8.19
N ILE A 361 12.69 25.86 9.03
CA ILE A 361 13.26 25.79 10.38
C ILE A 361 12.44 24.84 11.26
N VAL A 362 11.12 24.96 11.23
CA VAL A 362 10.21 24.09 11.99
C VAL A 362 10.37 22.63 11.58
N MET A 363 10.42 22.33 10.29
CA MET A 363 10.62 20.97 9.78
C MET A 363 11.95 20.37 10.26
N ASN A 364 13.04 21.14 10.21
CA ASN A 364 14.34 20.68 10.69
C ASN A 364 14.45 20.59 12.22
N LYS A 365 13.59 21.28 12.98
CA LYS A 365 13.46 21.15 14.44
C LYS A 365 12.62 19.95 14.86
N LEU A 366 11.57 19.62 14.11
CA LEU A 366 10.72 18.45 14.34
C LEU A 366 11.42 17.15 13.94
N GLN A 367 12.18 17.20 12.85
CA GLN A 367 12.92 16.04 12.35
C GLN A 367 14.25 16.53 11.74
N GLN A 368 15.34 16.23 12.43
CA GLN A 368 16.67 16.73 12.09
C GLN A 368 17.10 16.23 10.70
N GLY A 369 17.43 17.15 9.79
CA GLY A 369 17.92 16.83 8.45
C GLY A 369 16.82 16.58 7.40
N SER A 370 15.54 16.83 7.72
CA SER A 370 14.43 16.71 6.78
C SER A 370 14.53 17.63 5.56
N VAL A 371 15.19 18.78 5.70
CA VAL A 371 15.46 19.68 4.58
C VAL A 371 16.95 20.02 4.52
N PRO A 372 17.65 19.73 3.42
CA PRO A 372 19.08 19.94 3.30
C PRO A 372 19.42 21.44 3.35
N LYS A 373 20.50 21.79 4.08
CA LYS A 373 21.07 23.14 4.12
C LYS A 373 22.00 23.36 2.93
N ILE A 374 21.85 24.48 2.23
CA ILE A 374 22.72 24.83 1.11
C ILE A 374 23.83 25.77 1.58
N ASN A 375 25.07 25.26 1.68
CA ASN A 375 26.26 26.06 2.00
C ASN A 375 27.07 26.36 0.72
N HIS A 376 26.66 27.33 -0.11
CA HIS A 376 27.49 27.79 -1.23
C HIS A 376 27.54 29.33 -1.33
N PRO A 377 28.73 29.96 -1.47
CA PRO A 377 28.84 31.38 -1.79
C PRO A 377 28.40 31.63 -3.24
N MET A 378 27.53 32.63 -3.42
CA MET A 378 26.78 32.92 -4.65
C MET A 378 27.65 33.15 -5.88
N LYS A 379 27.21 32.63 -7.04
CA LYS A 379 27.83 33.02 -8.33
C LYS A 379 26.92 33.21 -9.54
N ASN A 380 25.59 33.09 -9.49
CA ASN A 380 24.73 33.55 -10.60
C ASN A 380 23.24 33.65 -10.28
N GLN A 381 22.55 34.53 -11.00
CA GLN A 381 21.13 34.90 -10.84
C GLN A 381 20.15 33.72 -11.04
N TYR A 382 20.51 32.71 -11.84
CA TYR A 382 19.74 31.46 -12.00
C TYR A 382 19.71 30.56 -10.76
N GLN A 383 20.66 30.72 -9.82
CA GLN A 383 20.67 29.98 -8.57
C GLN A 383 19.81 30.63 -7.47
N GLN A 384 19.42 31.89 -7.62
CA GLN A 384 18.50 32.56 -6.67
C GLN A 384 17.08 31.97 -6.73
N GLU A 385 16.62 31.54 -7.91
CA GLU A 385 15.30 30.91 -8.06
C GLU A 385 15.22 29.52 -7.41
N GLN A 386 16.35 28.83 -7.22
CA GLN A 386 16.43 27.53 -6.54
C GLN A 386 16.32 27.63 -5.02
N ILE A 387 16.54 28.82 -4.43
CA ILE A 387 16.39 29.07 -2.99
C ILE A 387 14.91 29.36 -2.63
N TYR A 388 14.13 29.89 -3.57
CA TYR A 388 12.68 30.04 -3.42
C TYR A 388 11.90 28.73 -3.69
N ASN A 389 12.60 27.64 -3.96
CA ASN A 389 12.02 26.31 -4.03
C ASN A 389 11.77 25.81 -2.59
N PRO A 390 10.52 25.48 -2.19
CA PRO A 390 10.17 25.06 -0.83
C PRO A 390 10.83 23.74 -0.37
N LYS A 391 11.73 23.17 -1.18
CA LYS A 391 12.51 21.95 -0.90
C LYS A 391 13.90 22.21 -0.33
N ASN A 392 14.35 23.47 -0.24
CA ASN A 392 15.70 23.82 0.18
C ASN A 392 15.65 24.87 1.30
N CYS A 393 16.40 24.66 2.38
CA CYS A 393 16.55 25.68 3.43
C CYS A 393 17.87 26.45 3.27
N PRO A 394 17.85 27.78 3.41
CA PRO A 394 19.05 28.58 3.49
C PRO A 394 19.89 28.28 4.74
#